data_AF-K0B6R7-F1
#
_entry.id   AF-K0B6R7-F1
#
_cell.length_a   1.000
_cell.length_b   1.000
_cell.length_c   1.000
_cell.angle_alpha   90.00
_cell.angle_beta   90.00
_cell.angle_gamma   90.00
#
_symmetry.space_group_name_H-M   'P 1'
#
loop_
_entity.id
_entity.type
_entity.pdbx_description
1 polymer ?
#
loop_
_entity_poly.entity_id
_entity_poly.type
_entity_poly.pdbx_seq_one_letter_code
_entity_poly.pdbx_strand_id
1 'polypeptide(L)' 'MGLKEWLKGEPDPKKSYQVKVICTNCDRVITVRIGHGWSVEGWSKNAKCANCKRKGSFQKYRQY' A
#
# COMPACT_ATOMS: atom_id res chain seq x y z
N MET A 1 5.73 11.57 -26.64
CA MET A 1 5.93 10.44 -25.72
C MET A 1 7.38 10.50 -25.26
N GLY A 2 7.66 10.85 -24.01
CA GLY A 2 9.03 11.20 -23.61
C GLY A 2 9.26 11.18 -22.10
N LEU A 3 10.21 10.33 -21.69
CA LEU A 3 10.96 10.24 -20.42
C LEU A 3 10.20 10.10 -19.08
N LYS A 4 8.97 10.59 -18.94
CA LYS A 4 8.19 10.48 -17.69
C LYS A 4 7.73 9.05 -17.37
N GLU A 5 7.72 8.16 -18.36
CA GLU A 5 7.30 6.76 -18.20
C GLU A 5 8.40 5.86 -17.59
N TRP A 6 9.63 6.39 -17.44
CA TRP A 6 10.77 5.70 -16.84
C TRP A 6 10.99 5.99 -15.36
N LEU A 7 10.14 6.80 -14.71
CA LEU A 7 10.13 6.97 -13.24
C LEU A 7 9.52 5.76 -12.51
N LYS A 8 9.84 4.58 -13.02
CA LYS A 8 10.06 3.35 -12.26
C LYS A 8 11.36 3.52 -11.46
N GLY A 9 11.37 4.48 -10.56
CA GLY A 9 12.58 4.89 -9.85
C GLY A 9 12.21 5.41 -8.47
N GLU A 10 12.17 4.46 -7.54
CA GLU A 10 12.22 4.62 -6.08
C GLU A 10 11.15 5.52 -5.42
N PRO A 11 10.36 5.01 -4.45
CA PRO A 11 9.43 5.86 -3.72
C PRO A 11 10.21 6.92 -2.94
N ASP A 12 10.14 8.18 -3.38
CA ASP A 12 10.60 9.35 -2.63
C ASP A 12 10.08 9.26 -1.18
N PRO A 13 10.94 9.07 -0.16
CA PRO A 13 10.51 8.93 1.23
C PRO A 13 9.85 10.20 1.78
N LYS A 14 10.03 11.35 1.09
CA LYS A 14 9.43 12.65 1.44
C LYS A 14 7.99 12.84 0.96
N LYS A 15 7.47 11.98 0.08
CA LYS A 15 6.08 12.03 -0.39
C LYS A 15 5.42 10.68 -0.11
N SER A 16 5.04 10.43 1.14
CA SER A 16 4.18 9.29 1.47
C SER A 16 2.79 9.79 1.82
N TYR A 17 1.76 9.04 1.42
CA TYR A 17 0.39 9.31 1.82
C TYR A 17 -0.06 8.27 2.85
N GLN A 18 -0.86 8.72 3.82
CA GLN A 18 -1.49 7.83 4.78
C GLN A 18 -2.78 7.30 4.18
N VAL A 19 -2.98 5.99 4.26
CA VAL A 19 -4.19 5.32 3.80
C VAL A 19 -4.61 4.26 4.80
N LYS A 20 -5.91 4.21 5.09
CA LYS A 20 -6.49 3.10 5.86
C LYS A 20 -6.61 1.89 4.95
N VAL A 21 -6.09 0.76 5.41
CA VAL A 21 -6.21 -0.54 4.76
C VAL A 21 -6.82 -1.54 5.73
N ILE A 22 -7.61 -2.46 5.20
CA ILE A 22 -8.18 -3.58 5.95
C ILE A 22 -7.49 -4.86 5.52
N CYS A 23 -7.10 -5.68 6.49
CA CYS A 23 -6.61 -7.01 6.20
C CYS A 23 -7.79 -7.97 6.02
N THR A 24 -8.02 -8.49 4.82
CA THR A 24 -9.13 -9.39 4.49
C THR A 24 -9.09 -10.73 5.23
N ASN A 25 -7.94 -11.09 5.80
CA ASN A 25 -7.76 -12.34 6.54
C ASN A 25 -8.07 -12.24 8.02
N CYS A 26 -7.98 -11.05 8.61
CA CYS A 26 -8.23 -10.84 10.04
C CYS A 26 -9.14 -9.64 10.33
N ASP A 27 -9.79 -9.11 9.29
CA ASP A 27 -10.70 -7.96 9.27
C ASP A 27 -10.18 -6.69 9.97
N ARG A 28 -8.85 -6.61 10.13
CA ARG A 28 -8.25 -5.55 10.95
C ARG A 28 -7.94 -4.33 10.10
N VAL A 29 -8.51 -3.20 10.49
CA VAL A 29 -8.23 -1.90 9.87
C VAL A 29 -6.95 -1.31 10.49
N ILE A 30 -5.98 -0.99 9.65
CA ILE A 30 -4.74 -0.33 10.04
C ILE A 30 -4.47 0.87 9.12
N THR A 31 -3.78 1.87 9.64
CA THR A 31 -3.32 3.01 8.83
C THR A 31 -1.87 2.78 8.44
N VAL A 32 -1.58 2.83 7.14
CA VAL A 32 -0.24 2.62 6.60
C VAL A 32 0.20 3.81 5.78
N ARG A 33 1.52 4.04 5.72
CA ARG A 33 2.12 5.04 4.85
C ARG A 33 2.58 4.34 3.59
N ILE A 34 2.05 4.76 2.45
CA ILE A 34 2.44 4.25 1.13
C ILE A 34 3.18 5.37 0.41
N GLY A 35 4.33 5.04 -0.18
CA GLY A 35 5.11 6.00 -0.97
C GLY A 35 4.30 6.48 -2.19
N HIS A 36 4.46 7.75 -2.57
CA HIS A 36 3.89 8.27 -3.81
C HIS A 36 4.37 7.41 -4.99
N GLY A 37 3.43 7.01 -5.86
CA GLY A 37 3.71 6.09 -6.96
C GLY A 37 3.38 4.62 -6.66
N TRP A 38 3.12 4.26 -5.40
CA TRP A 38 2.60 2.95 -5.04
C TRP A 38 1.08 2.98 -4.82
N SER A 39 0.37 2.08 -5.49
CA SER A 39 -1.02 1.76 -5.19
C SER A 39 -1.11 0.82 -3.98
N VAL A 40 -2.24 0.86 -3.25
CA VAL A 40 -2.51 -0.07 -2.14
C VAL A 40 -2.34 -1.52 -2.57
N GLU A 41 -2.79 -1.89 -3.77
CA GLU A 41 -2.62 -3.25 -4.30
C GLU A 41 -1.15 -3.63 -4.52
N GLY A 42 -0.35 -2.71 -5.08
CA GLY A 42 1.09 -2.94 -5.28
C GLY A 42 1.84 -3.06 -3.96
N TRP A 43 1.52 -2.18 -3.01
CA TRP A 43 2.08 -2.22 -1.65
C TRP A 43 1.67 -3.52 -0.93
N SER A 44 0.40 -3.90 -1.03
CA SER A 44 -0.18 -5.09 -0.37
C SER A 44 0.55 -6.38 -0.73
N LYS A 45 0.96 -6.55 -2.00
CA LYS A 45 1.74 -7.72 -2.46
C LYS A 45 3.01 -7.96 -1.65
N ASN A 46 3.67 -6.88 -1.23
CA ASN A 46 4.89 -6.95 -0.43
C ASN A 46 4.63 -6.82 1.07
N ALA A 47 3.47 -6.28 1.46
CA ALA A 47 3.09 -6.11 2.86
C ALA A 47 2.67 -7.43 3.51
N LYS A 48 3.15 -7.64 4.73
CA LYS A 48 2.78 -8.77 5.59
C LYS A 48 1.99 -8.26 6.78
N CYS A 49 0.85 -8.88 7.07
CA CYS A 49 0.07 -8.56 8.24
C CYS A 49 0.77 -9.03 9.52
N ALA A 50 0.96 -8.13 10.48
CA ALA A 50 1.58 -8.45 11.76
C ALA A 50 0.74 -9.44 12.58
N ASN A 51 -0.59 -9.41 12.42
CA ASN A 51 -1.51 -10.24 13.20
C ASN A 51 -1.63 -11.66 12.61
N CYS A 52 -2.02 -11.78 11.35
CA CYS A 52 -2.26 -13.09 10.72
C CYS A 52 -1.02 -13.66 9.99
N LYS A 53 0.09 -12.91 9.95
CA LYS A 53 1.35 -13.29 9.26
C LYS A 53 1.20 -13.60 7.77
N ARG A 54 0.04 -13.31 7.14
CA ARG A 54 -0.21 -13.48 5.71
C ARG A 54 0.30 -12.28 4.91
N LYS A 55 0.81 -12.53 3.69
CA LYS A 55 1.23 -11.51 2.71
C LYS A 55 0.10 -11.25 1.72
N GLY A 56 0.03 -10.05 1.15
CA GLY A 56 -0.91 -9.77 0.04
C GLY A 56 -2.38 -9.61 0.45
N SER A 57 -2.68 -9.59 1.75
CA SER A 57 -4.05 -9.66 2.26
C SER A 57 -4.65 -8.30 2.62
N PHE A 58 -4.09 -7.19 2.11
CA PHE A 58 -4.58 -5.85 2.40
C PHE A 58 -5.37 -5.25 1.25
N GLN A 59 -6.50 -4.65 1.57
CA GLN A 59 -7.33 -3.86 0.66
C GLN A 59 -7.53 -2.45 1.21
N LYS A 60 -7.80 -1.48 0.34
CA LYS A 60 -8.09 -0.11 0.77
C LYS A 60 -9.39 -0.09 1.57
N TYR A 61 -9.34 0.43 2.79
CA TYR A 61 -10.53 0.59 3.61
C TYR A 61 -11.31 1.81 3.10
N ARG A 62 -12.48 1.57 2.48
CA ARG A 62 -13.42 2.61 2.06
C ARG A 62 -14.46 2.76 3.16
N GLN A 63 -14.44 3.88 3.89
CA GLN A 63 -15.62 4.31 4.65
C GLN A 63 -16.63 4.81 3.62
N TYR A 64 -17.74 4.09 3.46
CA TYR A 64 -18.96 4.62 2.85
C TYR A 64 -19.69 5.50 3.85
#